data_AF-A0AAU0KVS7-F1
#
_entry.id   AF-A0AAU0KVS7-F1
#
_cell.length_a   1.000
_cell.length_b   1.000
_cell.length_c   1.000
_cell.angle_alpha   90.00
_cell.angle_beta   90.00
_cell.angle_gamma   90.00
#
_symmetry.space_group_name_H-M   'P 1'
#
loop_
_entity.id
_entity.type
_entity.pdbx_description
1 polymer ?
#
loop_
_entity_poly.entity_id
_entity_poly.type
_entity_poly.pdbx_seq_one_letter_code
_entity_poly.pdbx_strand_id
1 'polypeptide(L)'
;MATQISKQKLKSIFDQYGADVSDRQLLDTLDQCNEQADEVYSDYNGKLLPPRTATQWAHHFARGEAEEQRCEGLSAADFQRNAYGFD
;
A
#
# COMPACT_ATOMS: atom_id res chain seq x y z
N MET A 1 -9.53 -19.55 10.83
CA MET A 1 -10.07 -18.91 9.61
C MET A 1 -9.25 -17.66 9.38
N ALA A 2 -8.69 -17.49 8.18
CA ALA A 2 -7.96 -16.27 7.84
C ALA A 2 -8.90 -15.06 7.92
N THR A 3 -8.44 -13.99 8.55
CA THR A 3 -9.15 -12.72 8.65
C THR A 3 -9.35 -12.18 7.24
N GLN A 4 -10.58 -11.79 6.90
CA GLN A 4 -10.91 -11.26 5.57
C GLN A 4 -11.22 -9.78 5.65
N ILE A 5 -10.86 -9.04 4.60
CA ILE A 5 -11.28 -7.66 4.38
C ILE A 5 -12.14 -7.58 3.12
N SER A 6 -13.07 -6.62 3.08
CA SER A 6 -13.87 -6.36 1.88
C SER A 6 -13.23 -5.29 1.00
N LYS A 7 -13.54 -5.32 -0.31
CA LYS A 7 -13.12 -4.28 -1.27
C LYS A 7 -13.48 -2.87 -0.77
N GLN A 8 -14.69 -2.69 -0.23
CA GLN A 8 -15.15 -1.40 0.26
C GLN A 8 -14.32 -0.90 1.45
N LYS A 9 -13.95 -1.79 2.37
CA LYS A 9 -13.11 -1.44 3.51
C LYS A 9 -11.67 -1.15 3.06
N LEU A 10 -11.14 -1.94 2.14
CA LEU A 10 -9.82 -1.70 1.53
C LEU A 10 -9.76 -0.33 0.86
N LYS A 11 -10.75 0.01 0.04
CA LYS A 11 -10.86 1.33 -0.59
C LYS A 11 -10.87 2.46 0.44
N SER A 12 -11.69 2.35 1.47
CA SER A 12 -11.72 3.34 2.55
C SER A 12 -10.37 3.50 3.25
N ILE A 13 -9.52 2.48 3.30
CA ILE A 13 -8.18 2.58 3.87
C ILE A 13 -7.25 3.32 2.91
N PHE A 14 -7.25 2.99 1.62
CA PHE A 14 -6.45 3.71 0.61
C PHE A 14 -6.80 5.21 0.58
N ASP A 15 -8.10 5.53 0.62
CA ASP A 15 -8.59 6.91 0.69
C ASP A 15 -8.06 7.66 1.93
N GLN A 16 -7.92 6.97 3.08
CA GLN A 16 -7.37 7.58 4.31
C GLN A 16 -5.90 7.97 4.20
N TYR A 17 -5.11 7.22 3.41
CA TYR A 17 -3.71 7.55 3.15
C TYR A 17 -3.52 8.50 1.96
N GLY A 18 -4.60 8.78 1.20
CA GLY A 18 -4.53 9.57 -0.02
C GLY A 18 -3.81 8.85 -1.17
N ALA A 19 -3.77 7.52 -1.14
CA ALA A 19 -3.20 6.72 -2.21
C ALA A 19 -4.23 6.54 -3.34
N ASP A 20 -3.94 7.09 -4.52
CA ASP A 20 -4.81 6.93 -5.68
C ASP A 20 -4.49 5.63 -6.41
N VAL A 21 -5.44 4.69 -6.44
CA VAL A 21 -5.25 3.39 -7.07
C VAL A 21 -6.42 3.03 -7.96
N SER A 22 -6.13 2.37 -9.07
CA SER A 22 -7.16 1.86 -9.96
C SER A 22 -7.98 0.75 -9.29
N ASP A 23 -9.21 0.57 -9.76
CA ASP A 23 -10.11 -0.46 -9.27
C ASP A 23 -9.56 -1.88 -9.47
N ARG A 24 -8.68 -2.07 -10.47
CA ARG A 24 -7.94 -3.32 -10.72
C ARG A 24 -6.86 -3.55 -9.67
N GLN A 25 -5.99 -2.56 -9.45
CA GLN A 25 -4.95 -2.65 -8.41
C GLN A 25 -5.58 -2.95 -7.05
N LEU A 26 -6.73 -2.32 -6.76
CA LEU A 26 -7.44 -2.52 -5.51
C LEU A 26 -8.00 -3.95 -5.36
N LEU A 27 -8.35 -4.63 -6.46
CA LEU A 27 -8.71 -6.05 -6.44
C LEU A 27 -7.49 -6.95 -6.24
N ASP A 28 -6.40 -6.68 -6.95
CA ASP A 28 -5.16 -7.45 -6.80
C ASP A 28 -4.62 -7.35 -5.36
N THR A 29 -4.66 -6.14 -4.76
CA THR A 29 -4.30 -5.92 -3.35
C THR A 29 -5.27 -6.58 -2.38
N LEU A 30 -6.57 -6.65 -2.72
CA LEU A 30 -7.57 -7.34 -1.90
C LEU A 30 -7.26 -8.82 -1.76
N ASP A 31 -6.97 -9.47 -2.89
CA ASP A 31 -6.61 -10.88 -2.92
C ASP A 31 -5.32 -11.10 -2.13
N GLN A 32 -4.30 -10.27 -2.34
CA GLN A 32 -3.05 -10.34 -1.59
C GLN A 32 -3.24 -10.16 -0.07
N CYS A 33 -4.06 -9.20 0.37
CA CYS A 33 -4.34 -8.99 1.80
C CYS A 33 -5.00 -10.22 2.44
N ASN A 34 -5.93 -10.84 1.73
CA ASN A 34 -6.70 -11.99 2.23
C ASN A 34 -5.89 -13.29 2.17
N GLU A 35 -5.00 -13.46 1.19
CA GLU A 35 -4.08 -14.59 1.09
C GLU A 35 -2.99 -14.56 2.16
N GLN A 36 -2.45 -13.37 2.48
CA GLN A 36 -1.38 -13.22 3.47
C GLN A 36 -1.90 -13.09 4.91
N ALA A 37 -3.21 -13.05 5.10
CA ALA A 37 -3.83 -12.82 6.39
C ALA A 37 -3.57 -13.99 7.34
N ASP A 38 -3.10 -13.65 8.54
CA ASP A 38 -2.81 -14.57 9.63
C ASP A 38 -1.70 -15.61 9.34
N GLU A 39 -1.00 -15.45 8.21
CA GLU A 39 0.20 -16.22 7.87
C GLU A 39 1.42 -15.72 8.66
N VAL A 40 2.28 -16.66 9.05
CA VAL A 40 3.52 -16.37 9.79
C VAL A 40 4.70 -16.41 8.84
N TYR A 41 5.33 -15.26 8.65
CA TYR A 41 6.52 -15.11 7.81
C TYR A 41 7.78 -15.01 8.67
N SER A 42 8.92 -15.39 8.12
CA SER A 42 10.24 -15.13 8.71
C SER A 42 10.83 -13.85 8.14
N ASP A 43 11.51 -13.07 8.97
CA ASP A 43 12.37 -11.99 8.50
C ASP A 43 13.63 -12.53 7.81
N TYR A 44 14.46 -11.62 7.30
CA TYR A 44 15.71 -11.96 6.61
C TYR A 44 16.74 -12.69 7.50
N ASN A 45 16.59 -12.63 8.83
CA ASN A 45 17.42 -13.35 9.79
C ASN A 45 16.80 -14.68 10.24
N GLY A 46 15.66 -15.09 9.67
CA GLY A 46 14.93 -16.30 10.05
C GLY A 46 14.07 -16.15 11.30
N LYS A 47 13.90 -14.95 11.86
CA LYS A 47 13.02 -14.71 13.01
C LYS A 47 11.58 -14.61 12.54
N LEU A 48 10.70 -15.39 13.19
CA LEU A 48 9.26 -15.33 12.93
C LEU A 48 8.70 -13.95 13.29
N LEU A 49 8.00 -13.36 12.34
CA LEU A 49 7.26 -12.13 12.48
C LEU A 49 5.87 -12.41 13.04
N PRO A 50 5.29 -11.51 13.84
CA PRO A 50 3.90 -11.65 14.25
C PRO A 50 3.00 -11.65 13.00
N PRO A 51 1.99 -12.54 12.95
CA PRO A 51 1.04 -12.58 11.84
C PRO A 51 0.28 -11.25 11.78
N ARG A 52 -0.12 -10.87 10.56
CA ARG A 52 -0.93 -9.68 10.30
C ARG A 52 -2.29 -10.10 9.79
N THR A 53 -3.33 -9.46 10.31
CA THR A 53 -4.68 -9.56 9.74
C THR A 53 -4.73 -8.93 8.34
N ALA A 54 -5.71 -9.32 7.51
CA ALA A 54 -5.95 -8.68 6.21
C ALA A 54 -6.08 -7.15 6.31
N THR A 55 -6.65 -6.63 7.40
CA THR A 55 -6.76 -5.18 7.63
C THR A 55 -5.40 -4.54 7.89
N GLN A 56 -4.52 -5.20 8.65
CA GLN A 56 -3.16 -4.70 8.88
C GLN A 56 -2.32 -4.73 7.60
N TRP A 57 -2.49 -5.73 6.74
CA TRP A 57 -1.89 -5.75 5.40
C TRP A 57 -2.41 -4.60 4.53
N ALA A 58 -3.72 -4.34 4.53
CA ALA A 58 -4.31 -3.22 3.80
C ALA A 58 -3.70 -1.86 4.20
N HIS A 59 -3.53 -1.61 5.51
CA HIS A 59 -2.85 -0.40 6.00
C HIS A 59 -1.38 -0.33 5.57
N HIS A 60 -0.69 -1.48 5.55
CA HIS A 60 0.70 -1.55 5.12
C HIS A 60 0.86 -1.17 3.65
N PHE A 61 0.05 -1.77 2.76
CA PHE A 61 0.11 -1.49 1.32
C PHE A 61 -0.34 -0.06 1.00
N ALA A 62 -1.44 0.41 1.58
CA ALA A 62 -1.93 1.78 1.36
C ALA A 62 -0.89 2.84 1.76
N ARG A 63 -0.15 2.61 2.85
CA ARG A 63 0.93 3.50 3.26
C ARG A 63 2.10 3.50 2.27
N GLY A 64 2.51 2.31 1.80
CA GLY A 64 3.58 2.19 0.81
C GLY A 64 3.25 2.96 -0.46
N GLU A 65 2.02 2.80 -0.95
CA GLU A 65 1.58 3.44 -2.19
C GLU A 65 1.47 4.95 -2.09
N ALA A 66 0.97 5.46 -0.96
CA ALA A 66 0.94 6.90 -0.72
C ALA A 66 2.37 7.50 -0.65
N GLU A 67 3.33 6.75 -0.09
CA GLU A 67 4.72 7.19 0.01
C GLU A 67 5.41 7.19 -1.36
N GLU A 68 5.17 6.17 -2.18
CA GLU A 68 5.68 6.08 -3.55
C GLU A 68 5.14 7.24 -4.40
N GLN A 69 3.82 7.44 -4.42
CA GLN A 69 3.20 8.55 -5.17
C GLN A 69 3.69 9.92 -4.70
N ARG A 70 3.92 10.09 -3.39
CA ARG A 70 4.53 11.33 -2.87
C ARG A 70 5.95 11.53 -3.41
N CYS A 71 6.77 10.47 -3.43
CA CYS A 71 8.13 10.54 -3.96
C CYS A 71 8.13 10.86 -5.46
N GLU A 72 7.25 10.21 -6.24
CA GLU A 72 7.07 10.49 -7.66
C GLU A 72 6.66 11.94 -7.92
N GLY A 73 5.68 12.45 -7.17
CA GLY A 73 5.24 13.84 -7.27
C GLY A 73 6.35 14.85 -6.98
N LEU A 74 7.16 14.61 -5.94
CA LEU A 74 8.32 15.44 -5.63
C LEU A 74 9.38 15.39 -6.75
N SER A 75 9.65 14.19 -7.28
CA SER A 75 10.62 14.01 -8.36
C SER A 75 10.19 14.70 -9.66
N ALA A 76 8.89 14.67 -9.98
CA ALA A 76 8.32 15.36 -11.13
C ALA A 76 8.39 16.89 -10.97
N ALA A 77 8.09 17.41 -9.78
CA ALA A 77 8.21 18.83 -9.48
C ALA A 77 9.67 19.31 -9.59
N ASP A 78 10.62 18.54 -9.06
CA ASP A 78 12.05 18.84 -9.18
C ASP A 78 12.52 18.81 -10.63
N PHE A 79 12.06 17.84 -11.43
CA PHE A 79 12.35 17.79 -12.86
C PHE A 79 11.80 19.03 -13.57
N GLN A 80 10.54 19.41 -13.33
CA GLN A 80 9.94 20.60 -13.95
C GLN A 80 10.69 21.87 -13.59
N ARG A 81 11.05 22.05 -12.31
CA ARG A 81 11.88 23.18 -11.86
C ARG A 81 13.21 23.22 -12.61
N ASN A 82 13.90 22.09 -12.69
CA ASN A 82 15.24 22.02 -13.30
C ASN A 82 15.18 22.20 -14.82
N ALA A 83 14.14 21.70 -15.48
CA ALA A 83 13.99 21.72 -16.94
C ALA A 83 13.48 23.06 -17.46
N TYR A 84 12.56 23.71 -16.75
CA TYR A 84 11.85 24.90 -17.23
C TYR A 84 12.16 26.17 -16.44
N GLY A 85 12.87 26.07 -15.31
CA GLY A 85 13.08 27.19 -14.40
C GLY A 85 11.81 27.56 -13.64
N PHE A 86 11.95 28.15 -12.45
CA PHE A 86 10.85 28.91 -11.87
C PHE A 86 10.79 30.26 -12.60
N ASP A 87 9.61 30.62 -13.10
CA ASP A 87 9.23 32.04 -13.20
C ASP A 87 8.71 32.48 -11.83
#